data_AF-A0A084JF55-F1
#
_entry.id   AF-A0A084JF55-F1
#
_cell.length_a   1.000
_cell.length_b   1.000
_cell.length_c   1.000
_cell.angle_alpha   90.00
_cell.angle_beta   90.00
_cell.angle_gamma   90.00
#
_symmetry.space_group_name_H-M   'P 1'
#
loop_
_entity.id
_entity.type
_entity.pdbx_description
1 polymer ?
#
loop_
_entity_poly.entity_id
_entity_poly.type
_entity_poly.pdbx_seq_one_letter_code
_entity_poly.pdbx_strand_id
1 'polypeptide(L)' 'MDLNEIIEMKNQNPGATGYYNNRELFIRKVYDNSGLVEVVDLVNGEVYSLHSSKIDKSYTNSYNSFQ' A
#
# COMPACT_ATOMS: atom_id res chain seq x y z
N MET A 1 -2.56 2.36 -8.39
CA MET A 1 -3.78 1.92 -7.70
C MET A 1 -4.68 3.15 -7.51
N ASP A 2 -5.99 2.97 -7.47
CA ASP A 2 -6.91 4.06 -7.11
C ASP A 2 -6.88 4.33 -5.59
N LEU A 3 -7.25 5.55 -5.17
CA LEU A 3 -7.29 5.92 -3.75
C LEU A 3 -8.31 5.09 -2.97
N ASN A 4 -9.50 4.84 -3.54
CA ASN A 4 -10.54 4.08 -2.85
C ASN A 4 -10.10 2.63 -2.62
N GLU A 5 -9.44 2.03 -3.60
CA GLU A 5 -8.86 0.70 -3.47
C GLU A 5 -7.81 0.62 -2.34
N ILE A 6 -6.95 1.64 -2.19
CA ILE A 6 -6.00 1.70 -1.06
C ILE A 6 -6.74 1.81 0.29
N ILE A 7 -7.79 2.61 0.35
CA ILE A 7 -8.62 2.78 1.56
C ILE A 7 -9.28 1.45 1.92
N GLU A 8 -9.86 0.74 0.94
CA GLU A 8 -10.46 -0.58 1.13
C GLU A 8 -9.44 -1.59 1.64
N MET A 9 -8.26 -1.67 1.01
CA MET A 9 -7.19 -2.57 1.43
C MET A 9 -6.74 -2.31 2.87
N LYS A 10 -6.57 -1.04 3.26
CA LYS A 10 -6.17 -0.66 4.62
C LYS A 10 -7.25 -0.99 5.65
N ASN A 11 -8.52 -0.85 5.29
CA ASN A 11 -9.64 -1.15 6.19
C ASN A 11 -9.86 -2.65 6.36
N GLN A 12 -9.62 -3.45 5.31
CA GLN A 12 -9.75 -4.91 5.37
C GLN A 12 -8.56 -5.57 6.08
N ASN A 13 -7.35 -5.06 5.88
CA ASN A 13 -6.13 -5.54 6.52
C ASN A 13 -5.31 -4.37 7.07
N PRO A 14 -5.12 -4.28 8.40
CA PRO A 14 -4.16 -3.36 9.00
C PRO A 14 -2.74 -3.83 8.66
N GLY A 15 -2.32 -3.51 7.44
CA GLY A 15 -1.02 -3.85 6.89
C GLY A 15 -0.96 -3.93 5.37
N ALA A 16 -1.82 -3.17 4.67
CA ALA A 16 -1.82 -3.12 3.21
C ALA A 16 -0.42 -2.80 2.66
N THR A 17 0.13 -3.70 1.84
CA THR A 17 1.37 -3.47 1.10
C THR A 17 1.09 -3.17 -0.37
N GLY A 18 2.00 -2.44 -0.98
CA GLY A 18 1.98 -2.08 -2.39
C GLY A 18 3.39 -2.03 -2.96
N TYR A 19 3.51 -1.71 -4.24
CA TYR A 19 4.82 -1.54 -4.89
C TYR A 19 5.00 -0.13 -5.44
N TYR A 20 6.23 0.37 -5.39
CA TYR A 20 6.64 1.59 -6.08
C TYR A 20 8.06 1.39 -6.62
N ASN A 21 8.25 1.57 -7.92
CA ASN A 21 9.55 1.37 -8.57
C ASN A 21 10.19 0.00 -8.23
N ASN A 22 9.41 -1.08 -8.30
CA ASN A 22 9.82 -2.44 -7.92
C ASN A 22 10.25 -2.61 -6.45
N ARG A 23 9.90 -1.68 -5.56
CA ARG A 23 10.11 -1.80 -4.11
C ARG A 23 8.81 -2.03 -3.39
N GLU A 24 8.82 -2.97 -2.45
CA GLU A 24 7.65 -3.22 -1.61
C GLU A 24 7.53 -2.13 -0.54
N LEU A 25 6.32 -1.64 -0.37
CA LEU A 25 5.97 -0.58 0.53
C LEU A 25 4.87 -1.02 1.48
N PHE A 26 4.91 -0.53 2.70
CA PHE A 26 3.82 -0.65 3.67
C PHE A 26 3.04 0.65 3.73
N ILE A 27 1.71 0.58 3.58
CA ILE A 27 0.83 1.74 3.63
C ILE A 27 0.53 2.10 5.08
N ARG A 28 1.17 3.16 5.57
CA ARG A 28 1.05 3.63 6.96
C ARG A 28 -0.18 4.51 7.15
N LYS A 29 -0.37 5.49 6.27
CA LYS A 29 -1.44 6.48 6.38
C LYS A 29 -1.96 6.88 5.01
N VAL A 30 -3.27 7.10 4.92
CA VAL A 30 -3.92 7.66 3.74
C VAL A 30 -4.46 9.02 4.14
N TYR A 31 -4.20 10.04 3.32
CA TYR A 31 -4.71 11.39 3.52
C TYR A 31 -5.93 11.62 2.65
N ASP A 32 -7.09 11.71 3.29
CA ASP A 32 -8.37 11.92 2.62
C ASP A 32 -8.31 13.19 1.74
N ASN A 33 -8.95 13.13 0.57
CA ASN A 33 -9.09 14.21 -0.42
C ASN A 33 -7.84 14.64 -1.22
N SER A 34 -6.65 14.10 -0.94
CA SER A 34 -5.42 14.53 -1.64
C SER A 34 -4.83 13.47 -2.57
N GLY A 35 -5.27 12.22 -2.45
CA GLY A 35 -4.59 11.09 -3.10
C GLY A 35 -3.22 10.78 -2.50
N LEU A 36 -2.77 11.49 -1.47
CA LEU A 36 -1.48 11.25 -0.82
C LEU A 36 -1.56 10.10 0.18
N VAL A 37 -0.50 9.30 0.18
CA VAL A 37 -0.34 8.11 0.99
C VAL A 37 1.06 8.14 1.60
N GLU A 38 1.14 8.01 2.91
CA GLU A 38 2.39 7.81 3.62
C GLU A 38 2.74 6.32 3.62
N VAL A 39 3.94 6.03 3.16
CA VAL A 39 4.44 4.67 2.99
C VAL A 39 5.77 4.47 3.70
N VAL A 40 6.02 3.24 4.11
CA VAL A 40 7.33 2.79 4.62
C VAL A 40 7.94 1.88 3.56
N ASP A 41 9.13 2.20 3.08
CA ASP A 41 9.91 1.29 2.23
C ASP A 41 10.41 0.12 3.10
N LEU A 42 9.96 -1.09 2.80
CA LEU A 42 10.26 -2.27 3.60
C LEU A 42 11.71 -2.75 3.45
N VAL A 43 12.44 -2.24 2.45
CA VAL A 43 13.84 -2.61 2.21
C VAL A 43 14.78 -1.81 3.11
N ASN A 44 14.53 -0.51 3.26
CA ASN A 44 15.45 0.40 3.99
C ASN A 44 14.83 1.05 5.23
N GLY A 45 13.52 0.91 5.45
CA GLY A 45 12.79 1.46 6.59
C GLY A 45 12.48 2.96 6.48
N GLU A 46 12.72 3.57 5.32
CA GLU A 46 12.46 5.00 5.11
C GLU A 46 10.97 5.29 4.95
N VAL A 47 10.54 6.45 5.46
CA VAL A 47 9.15 6.91 5.38
C VAL A 47 9.06 8.07 4.41
N TYR A 48 8.15 7.99 3.45
CA TYR A 48 7.88 9.08 2.52
C TYR A 48 6.41 9.10 2.06
N SER A 49 6.02 10.18 1.39
CA SER A 49 4.67 10.34 0.85
C SER A 49 4.66 10.15 -0.67
N LEU A 50 3.72 9.36 -1.15
CA LEU A 50 3.47 9.14 -2.58
C LEU A 50 2.02 9.48 -2.92
N HIS A 51 1.79 9.83 -4.18
CA HIS A 51 0.42 9.83 -4.71
C HIS A 51 -0.04 8.38 -4.95
N SER A 52 -1.29 8.06 -4.63
CA SER A 52 -1.88 6.72 -4.74
C SER A 52 -1.73 6.12 -6.15
N SER A 53 -1.84 6.97 -7.18
CA SER A 53 -1.65 6.57 -8.58
C SER A 53 -0.23 6.08 -8.91
N LYS A 54 0.76 6.32 -8.05
CA LYS A 54 2.14 5.82 -8.18
C LYS A 54 2.35 4.47 -7.50
N ILE A 55 1.40 4.02 -6.68
CA ILE A 55 1.51 2.76 -5.94
C ILE A 55 0.83 1.68 -6.76
N ASP A 56 1.57 0.64 -7.12
CA ASP A 56 1.05 -0.55 -7.75
C ASP A 56 0.55 -1.55 -6.69
N LYS A 57 -0.40 -2.40 -7.10
CA LYS A 57 -0.97 -3.41 -6.21
C LYS A 57 0.05 -4.47 -5.88
N SER A 58 0.20 -4.77 -4.59
CA SER A 58 0.79 -6.04 -4.20
C SER A 58 -0.21 -7.13 -4.54
N TYR A 59 0.05 -7.89 -5.59
CA TYR A 59 -0.67 -9.13 -5.83
C TYR A 59 -0.18 -10.12 -4.78
N THR A 60 -0.77 -10.09 -3.60
CA THR A 60 -0.75 -11.26 -2.74
C THR A 60 -1.50 -12.33 -3.52
N ASN A 61 -0.76 -13.23 -4.16
CA ASN A 61 -1.34 -14.45 -4.70
C ASN A 61 -2.22 -15.02 -3.59
N SER A 62 -3.46 -15.26 -3.96
CA SER A 62 -4.59 -15.73 -3.18
C SER A 62 -4.19 -16.51 -1.93
N TYR A 63 -4.80 -16.14 -0.80
CA TYR A 63 -5.18 -17.07 0.27
C TYR A 63 -4.43 -18.39 0.24
N ASN A 64 -3.34 -18.51 1.01
CA ASN A 64 -2.96 -19.81 1.52
C ASN A 64 -4.12 -20.28 2.41
N SER A 65 -5.08 -20.97 1.79
CA SER A 65 -5.94 -21.93 2.46
C SER A 65 -5.02 -22.93 3.12
N PHE A 66 -4.71 -22.70 4.41
CA PHE A 66 -4.21 -23.75 5.29
C PHE A 66 -5.27 -24.85 5.28
N GLN A 67 -4.95 -25.93 4.58
CA GLN A 67 -5.68 -27.18 4.56
C GLN A 67 -4.86 -28.22 5.33
#